data_AF-A0A0C2WME2-F1
#
_entry.id   AF-A0A0C2WME2-F1
#
_cell.length_a   1.000
_cell.length_b   1.000
_cell.length_c   1.000
_cell.angle_alpha   90.00
_cell.angle_beta   90.00
_cell.angle_gamma   90.00
#
_symmetry.space_group_name_H-M   'P 1'
#
loop_
_entity.id
_entity.type
_entity.pdbx_description
1 polymer ?
#
loop_
_entity_poly.entity_id
_entity_poly.type
_entity_poly.pdbx_seq_one_letter_code
_entity_poly.pdbx_strand_id
1 'polypeptide(L)'
;MTLDGTHSLLSLASEVVHSLHTHYEQQHQTAVTAGDEDSEVDVVENLNDVELTLKELDPVYWKGLVDKRLESIGGFTSWTATELAHRAKLQTRITALLALGRIPKAFWVVPEAVKLWRKSRRAGGEDTKAMTEDAELDLLIFLSENRERAELFRPVYVD
;
A
#
# COMPACT_ATOMS: atom_id res chain seq x y z
N MET A 1 -6.99 15.33 -14.14
CA MET A 1 -7.57 14.30 -13.24
C MET A 1 -8.73 14.95 -12.53
N THR A 2 -9.94 14.39 -12.61
CA THR A 2 -11.07 14.85 -11.77
C THR A 2 -10.85 14.37 -10.33
N LEU A 3 -11.53 14.99 -9.36
CA LEU A 3 -11.53 14.52 -7.96
C LEU A 3 -11.92 13.03 -7.88
N ASP A 4 -12.90 12.62 -8.69
CA ASP A 4 -13.39 11.24 -8.77
C ASP A 4 -12.32 10.25 -9.25
N GLY A 5 -11.52 10.62 -10.26
CA GLY A 5 -10.45 9.75 -10.77
C GLY A 5 -9.30 9.57 -9.78
N THR A 6 -9.04 10.57 -8.94
CA THR A 6 -7.99 10.48 -7.91
C THR A 6 -8.45 9.60 -6.74
N HIS A 7 -9.75 9.64 -6.43
CA HIS A 7 -10.39 8.74 -5.47
C HIS A 7 -10.31 7.28 -5.92
N SER A 8 -10.65 6.99 -7.19
CA SER A 8 -10.54 5.66 -7.79
C SER A 8 -9.12 5.12 -7.68
N LEU A 9 -8.14 5.92 -8.09
CA LEU A 9 -6.73 5.53 -8.03
C LEU A 9 -6.25 5.28 -6.59
N LEU A 10 -6.66 6.09 -5.62
CA LEU A 10 -6.32 5.88 -4.21
C LEU A 10 -6.90 4.56 -3.68
N SER A 11 -8.17 4.29 -3.98
CA SER A 11 -8.81 3.03 -3.58
C SER A 11 -8.08 1.84 -4.19
N LEU A 12 -7.79 1.89 -5.49
CA LEU A 12 -7.04 0.84 -6.19
C LEU A 12 -5.65 0.64 -5.56
N ALA A 13 -4.93 1.73 -5.28
CA ALA A 13 -3.62 1.68 -4.63
C ALA A 13 -3.68 0.98 -3.26
N SER A 14 -4.67 1.32 -2.44
CA SER A 14 -4.89 0.66 -1.15
C SER A 14 -5.22 -0.83 -1.33
N GLU A 15 -6.12 -1.17 -2.25
CA GLU A 15 -6.56 -2.55 -2.49
C GLU A 15 -5.42 -3.46 -2.99
N VAL A 16 -4.60 -3.00 -3.94
CA VAL A 16 -3.49 -3.82 -4.45
C VAL A 16 -2.44 -4.08 -3.36
N VAL A 17 -2.14 -3.08 -2.52
CA VAL A 17 -1.17 -3.24 -1.44
C VAL A 17 -1.77 -4.07 -0.28
N HIS A 18 -3.08 -3.97 0.00
CA HIS A 18 -3.77 -4.89 0.92
C HIS A 18 -3.71 -6.35 0.44
N SER A 19 -3.88 -6.56 -0.87
CA SER A 19 -3.78 -7.89 -1.47
C SER A 19 -2.37 -8.47 -1.28
N LEU A 20 -1.33 -7.67 -1.48
CA LEU A 20 0.06 -8.09 -1.22
C LEU A 20 0.32 -8.36 0.26
N HIS A 21 -0.17 -7.51 1.16
CA HIS A 21 -0.08 -7.74 2.61
C HIS A 21 -0.70 -9.08 3.00
N THR A 22 -1.94 -9.33 2.57
CA THR A 22 -2.66 -10.59 2.83
C THR A 22 -1.90 -11.80 2.29
N HIS A 23 -1.27 -11.66 1.12
CA HIS A 23 -0.45 -12.71 0.53
C HIS A 23 0.76 -13.06 1.40
N TYR A 24 1.50 -12.05 1.88
CA TYR A 24 2.63 -12.31 2.78
C TYR A 24 2.19 -12.80 4.17
N GLU A 25 1.06 -12.36 4.72
CA GLU A 25 0.53 -12.94 5.96
C GLU A 25 0.25 -14.45 5.80
N GLN A 26 -0.28 -14.87 4.65
CA GLN A 26 -0.49 -16.29 4.35
C GLN A 26 0.84 -17.05 4.24
N GLN A 27 1.84 -16.47 3.58
CA GLN A 27 3.18 -17.08 3.48
C GLN A 27 3.83 -17.19 4.85
N HIS A 28 3.72 -16.17 5.70
CA HIS A 28 4.26 -16.15 7.05
C HIS A 28 3.63 -17.27 7.89
N GLN A 29 2.29 -17.37 7.87
CA GLN A 29 1.59 -18.45 8.59
C GLN A 29 2.00 -19.84 8.08
N THR A 30 2.27 -19.97 6.78
CA THR A 30 2.75 -21.23 6.18
C THR A 30 4.16 -21.57 6.67
N ALA A 31 5.08 -20.61 6.69
CA ALA A 31 6.45 -20.77 7.17
C ALA A 31 6.49 -21.14 8.66
N VAL A 32 5.73 -20.42 9.50
CA VAL A 32 5.58 -20.71 10.95
C VAL A 32 5.05 -22.12 11.17
N THR A 33 4.05 -22.55 10.38
CA THR A 33 3.47 -23.89 10.50
C THR A 33 4.45 -24.98 10.06
N ALA A 34 5.31 -24.68 9.09
CA ALA A 34 6.34 -25.59 8.59
C ALA A 34 7.61 -25.62 9.47
N GLY A 35 7.79 -24.64 10.37
CA GLY A 35 9.03 -24.47 11.13
C GLY A 35 10.22 -24.03 10.28
N ASP A 36 9.95 -23.31 9.19
CA ASP A 36 10.97 -22.80 8.26
C ASP A 36 11.37 -21.37 8.65
N GLU A 37 12.36 -21.26 9.55
CA GLU A 37 12.82 -19.99 10.13
C GLU A 37 13.40 -19.04 9.07
N ASP A 38 14.09 -19.56 8.06
CA ASP A 38 14.69 -18.74 6.99
C ASP A 38 13.58 -18.06 6.16
N SER A 39 12.56 -18.83 5.76
CA SER A 39 11.40 -18.29 5.06
C SER A 39 10.58 -17.33 5.93
N GLU A 40 10.50 -17.57 7.24
CA GLU A 40 9.80 -16.67 8.17
C GLU A 40 10.45 -15.28 8.18
N VAL A 41 11.78 -15.21 8.30
CA VAL A 41 12.52 -13.94 8.34
C VAL A 41 12.30 -13.14 7.06
N ASP A 42 12.47 -13.77 5.89
CA ASP A 42 12.28 -13.11 4.59
C ASP A 42 10.86 -12.54 4.44
N VAL A 43 9.84 -13.29 4.87
CA VAL A 43 8.44 -12.84 4.76
C VAL A 43 8.14 -11.71 5.76
N VAL A 44 8.70 -11.74 6.96
CA VAL A 44 8.54 -10.66 7.95
C VAL A 44 9.16 -9.35 7.44
N GLU A 45 10.33 -9.41 6.80
CA GLU A 45 10.94 -8.23 6.17
C GLU A 45 10.03 -7.65 5.07
N ASN A 46 9.47 -8.51 4.22
CA ASN A 46 8.53 -8.09 3.18
C ASN A 46 7.24 -7.49 3.75
N LEU A 47 6.69 -8.05 4.83
CA LEU A 47 5.53 -7.49 5.55
C LEU A 47 5.82 -6.08 6.08
N ASN A 48 6.99 -5.87 6.67
CA ASN A 48 7.39 -4.55 7.16
C ASN A 48 7.45 -3.50 6.05
N ASP A 49 8.03 -3.85 4.90
CA ASP A 49 8.11 -2.96 3.73
C ASP A 49 6.70 -2.61 3.19
N VAL A 50 5.79 -3.58 3.16
CA VAL A 50 4.38 -3.38 2.77
C VAL A 50 3.65 -2.49 3.78
N GLU A 51 3.83 -2.73 5.08
CA GLU A 51 3.22 -1.93 6.14
C GLU A 51 3.66 -0.47 6.10
N LEU A 52 4.93 -0.19 5.79
CA LEU A 52 5.41 1.18 5.59
C LEU A 52 4.67 1.90 4.45
N THR A 53 4.32 1.16 3.39
CA THR A 53 3.55 1.69 2.27
C THR A 53 2.08 1.93 2.67
N LEU A 54 1.47 0.97 3.38
CA LEU A 54 0.09 1.09 3.87
C LEU A 54 -0.09 2.20 4.90
N LYS A 55 0.91 2.45 5.74
CA LYS A 55 0.89 3.53 6.73
C LYS A 55 0.58 4.90 6.14
N GLU A 56 0.98 5.13 4.88
CA GLU A 56 0.76 6.39 4.17
C GLU A 56 -0.45 6.33 3.21
N LEU A 57 -0.69 5.19 2.53
CA LEU A 57 -1.81 5.02 1.59
C LEU A 57 -3.15 4.71 2.27
N ASP A 58 -3.15 3.83 3.28
CA ASP A 58 -4.31 3.48 4.10
C ASP A 58 -3.95 3.44 5.61
N PRO A 59 -3.85 4.62 6.24
CA PRO A 59 -3.48 4.74 7.65
C PRO A 59 -4.43 4.00 8.61
N VAL A 60 -5.70 3.82 8.22
CA VAL A 60 -6.73 3.16 9.03
C VAL A 60 -6.51 1.67 9.03
N TYR A 61 -6.31 1.08 7.84
CA TYR A 61 -5.99 -0.34 7.73
C TYR A 61 -4.68 -0.67 8.46
N TRP A 62 -3.61 0.10 8.20
CA TRP A 62 -2.31 -0.08 8.87
C TRP A 62 -2.44 -0.04 10.40
N LYS A 63 -3.18 0.93 10.94
CA LYS A 63 -3.36 1.02 12.39
C LYS A 63 -4.11 -0.19 12.94
N GLY A 64 -5.12 -0.69 12.23
CA GLY A 64 -5.83 -1.91 12.63
C GLY A 64 -4.90 -3.13 12.73
N LEU A 65 -3.95 -3.27 11.81
CA LEU A 65 -2.93 -4.33 11.86
C LEU A 65 -2.01 -4.20 13.07
N VAL A 66 -1.46 -3.00 13.28
CA VAL A 66 -0.51 -2.72 14.35
C VAL A 66 -1.17 -2.84 15.72
N ASP A 67 -2.37 -2.30 15.90
CA ASP A 67 -3.10 -2.39 17.16
C ASP A 67 -3.41 -3.86 17.50
N LYS A 68 -3.87 -4.67 16.52
CA LYS A 68 -4.10 -6.11 16.72
C LYS A 68 -2.83 -6.87 17.12
N ARG A 69 -1.68 -6.52 16.53
CA ARG A 69 -0.36 -7.10 16.88
C ARG A 69 0.11 -6.67 18.26
N LEU A 70 -0.16 -5.43 18.66
CA LEU A 70 0.21 -4.90 19.97
C LEU A 70 -0.67 -5.48 21.08
N GLU A 71 -1.97 -5.63 20.84
CA GLU A 71 -2.90 -6.27 21.77
C GLU A 71 -2.47 -7.71 22.11
N SER A 72 -1.95 -8.47 21.15
CA SER A 72 -1.50 -9.85 21.38
C SER A 72 -0.23 -9.96 22.23
N ILE A 73 0.58 -8.89 22.33
CA ILE A 73 1.83 -8.85 23.10
C ILE A 73 1.79 -7.91 24.31
N GLY A 74 0.62 -7.31 24.61
CA GLY A 74 0.45 -6.36 25.71
C GLY A 74 1.08 -4.98 25.49
N GLY A 75 1.28 -4.58 24.24
CA GLY A 75 1.81 -3.27 23.84
C GLY A 75 0.77 -2.15 23.83
N PHE A 76 1.23 -0.90 23.68
CA PHE A 76 0.38 0.29 23.61
C PHE A 76 0.23 0.80 22.18
N THR A 77 -0.95 1.35 21.85
CA THR A 77 -1.33 1.80 20.50
C THR A 77 -0.35 2.82 19.91
N SER A 78 -0.03 2.65 18.62
CA SER A 78 1.05 3.41 17.97
C SER A 78 0.71 4.88 17.67
N TRP A 79 -0.57 5.17 17.40
CA TRP A 79 -1.09 6.51 17.12
C TRP A 79 -2.35 6.78 17.93
N THR A 80 -2.46 8.02 18.39
CA THR A 80 -3.69 8.56 18.98
C THR A 80 -4.81 8.65 17.95
N ALA A 81 -6.06 8.74 18.40
CA ALA A 81 -7.21 8.93 17.52
C ALA A 81 -7.10 10.23 16.69
N THR A 82 -6.53 11.29 17.26
CA THR A 82 -6.31 12.57 16.57
C THR A 82 -5.28 12.46 15.46
N GLU A 83 -4.16 11.78 15.70
CA GLU A 83 -3.14 11.54 14.69
C GLU A 83 -3.67 10.68 13.54
N LEU A 84 -4.41 9.62 13.87
CA LEU A 84 -5.07 8.78 12.87
C LEU A 84 -6.04 9.60 12.03
N ALA A 85 -6.91 10.39 12.67
CA ALA A 85 -7.90 11.20 11.97
C ALA A 85 -7.25 12.21 11.01
N HIS A 86 -6.10 12.79 11.38
CA HIS A 86 -5.35 13.69 10.51
C HIS A 86 -4.76 12.97 9.29
N ARG A 87 -4.14 11.80 9.51
CA ARG A 87 -3.52 11.00 8.43
C ARG A 87 -4.56 10.37 7.50
N ALA A 88 -5.69 9.94 8.05
CA ALA A 88 -6.79 9.35 7.30
C ALA A 88 -7.59 10.36 6.45
N LYS A 89 -7.33 11.68 6.60
CA LYS A 89 -7.97 12.69 5.75
C LYS A 89 -7.67 12.40 4.28
N LEU A 90 -8.72 12.44 3.47
CA LEU A 90 -8.63 12.18 2.04
C LEU A 90 -7.52 12.99 1.35
N GLN A 91 -7.46 14.30 1.60
CA GLN A 91 -6.48 15.17 0.96
C GLN A 91 -5.03 14.78 1.32
N THR A 92 -4.81 14.34 2.57
CA THR A 92 -3.52 13.84 3.04
C THR A 92 -3.13 12.57 2.27
N ARG A 93 -4.07 11.62 2.16
CA ARG A 93 -3.86 10.36 1.43
C ARG A 93 -3.64 10.56 -0.07
N ILE A 94 -4.39 11.47 -0.71
CA ILE A 94 -4.16 11.86 -2.10
C ILE A 94 -2.77 12.46 -2.28
N THR A 95 -2.34 13.31 -1.35
CA THR A 95 -0.98 13.88 -1.39
C THR A 95 0.08 12.79 -1.26
N ALA A 96 -0.14 11.80 -0.39
CA ALA A 96 0.75 10.65 -0.26
C ALA A 96 0.78 9.78 -1.54
N LEU A 97 -0.37 9.53 -2.17
CA LEU A 97 -0.48 8.81 -3.44
C LEU A 97 0.30 9.51 -4.56
N LEU A 98 0.15 10.82 -4.71
CA LEU A 98 0.91 11.57 -5.73
C LEU A 98 2.41 11.66 -5.40
N ALA A 99 2.76 11.49 -4.13
CA ALA A 99 4.13 11.44 -3.64
C ALA A 99 4.62 10.00 -3.38
N LEU A 100 4.02 8.98 -4.00
CA LEU A 100 4.29 7.55 -3.72
C LEU A 100 5.77 7.20 -3.81
N GLY A 101 6.50 7.74 -4.78
CA GLY A 101 7.96 7.56 -4.92
C GLY A 101 8.81 8.14 -3.77
N ARG A 102 8.21 8.87 -2.81
CA ARG A 102 8.88 9.31 -1.57
C ARG A 102 8.64 8.35 -0.40
N ILE A 103 7.65 7.49 -0.49
CA ILE A 103 7.37 6.49 0.53
C ILE A 103 8.50 5.45 0.47
N PRO A 104 9.19 5.18 1.59
CA PRO A 104 10.23 4.16 1.60
C PRO A 104 9.70 2.83 1.06
N LYS A 105 10.49 2.15 0.23
CA LYS A 105 10.19 0.82 -0.32
C LYS A 105 8.99 0.73 -1.27
N ALA A 106 8.21 1.80 -1.48
CA ALA A 106 7.12 1.82 -2.46
C ALA A 106 7.59 1.47 -3.88
N PHE A 107 8.83 1.82 -4.23
CA PHE A 107 9.50 1.40 -5.47
C PHE A 107 9.49 -0.13 -5.69
N TRP A 108 9.60 -0.92 -4.62
CA TRP A 108 9.61 -2.38 -4.67
C TRP A 108 8.20 -2.95 -4.44
N VAL A 109 7.49 -2.42 -3.45
CA VAL A 109 6.17 -2.89 -3.01
C VAL A 109 5.11 -2.71 -4.08
N VAL A 110 5.05 -1.54 -4.74
CA VAL A 110 3.96 -1.22 -5.67
C VAL A 110 4.03 -2.09 -6.93
N PRO A 111 5.18 -2.24 -7.62
CA PRO A 111 5.27 -3.15 -8.76
C PRO A 111 4.93 -4.60 -8.41
N GLU A 112 5.32 -5.07 -7.22
CA GLU A 112 5.01 -6.42 -6.77
C GLU A 112 3.51 -6.60 -6.47
N ALA A 113 2.89 -5.64 -5.81
CA ALA A 113 1.46 -5.62 -5.55
C ALA A 113 0.66 -5.63 -6.86
N VAL A 114 1.04 -4.80 -7.84
CA VAL A 114 0.43 -4.77 -9.17
C VAL A 114 0.60 -6.10 -9.90
N LYS A 115 1.79 -6.71 -9.83
CA LYS A 115 2.06 -8.02 -10.44
C LYS A 115 1.17 -9.11 -9.84
N LEU A 116 0.99 -9.12 -8.51
CA LEU A 116 0.10 -10.06 -7.82
C LEU A 116 -1.36 -9.84 -8.24
N TRP A 117 -1.83 -8.59 -8.22
CA TRP A 117 -3.19 -8.21 -8.62
C TRP A 117 -3.52 -8.63 -10.05
N ARG A 118 -2.61 -8.37 -10.99
CA ARG A 118 -2.78 -8.79 -12.39
C ARG A 118 -2.83 -10.32 -12.53
N LYS A 119 -2.06 -11.05 -11.72
CA LYS A 119 -2.08 -12.53 -11.73
C LYS A 119 -3.40 -13.09 -11.22
N SER A 120 -3.98 -12.52 -10.16
CA SER A 120 -5.27 -12.97 -9.61
C SER A 120 -6.44 -12.65 -10.55
N ARG A 121 -6.35 -11.58 -11.34
CA ARG A 121 -7.38 -11.15 -12.30
C ARG A 121 -7.47 -11.98 -13.59
N ARG A 122 -6.39 -12.63 -14.05
CA ARG A 122 -6.36 -13.41 -15.33
C ARG A 122 -7.33 -14.60 -15.39
N ALA A 123 -8.17 -14.81 -14.38
CA ALA A 123 -9.24 -15.80 -14.38
C ALA A 123 -10.54 -15.36 -15.11
N GLY A 124 -10.69 -14.11 -15.61
CA GLY A 124 -11.93 -13.72 -16.31
C GLY A 124 -11.90 -12.45 -17.14
N GLY A 125 -11.74 -12.60 -18.47
CA GLY A 125 -12.30 -11.74 -19.52
C GLY A 125 -11.62 -10.39 -19.83
N GLU A 126 -11.32 -10.14 -21.11
CA GLU A 126 -10.97 -8.82 -21.67
C GLU A 126 -12.21 -7.92 -21.70
N ASP A 127 -12.38 -7.08 -20.68
CA ASP A 127 -13.42 -6.05 -20.63
C ASP A 127 -12.78 -4.66 -20.61
N THR A 128 -13.47 -3.64 -21.13
CA THR A 128 -12.96 -2.24 -21.21
C THR A 128 -12.58 -1.70 -19.82
N LYS A 129 -13.25 -2.19 -18.77
CA LYS A 129 -12.90 -1.91 -17.37
C LYS A 129 -11.50 -2.39 -16.99
N ALA A 130 -11.08 -3.56 -17.48
CA ALA A 130 -9.77 -4.12 -17.20
C ALA A 130 -8.65 -3.27 -17.81
N MET A 131 -8.90 -2.65 -18.98
CA MET A 131 -7.95 -1.74 -19.62
C MET A 131 -7.78 -0.44 -18.84
N THR A 132 -8.89 0.16 -18.37
CA THR A 132 -8.83 1.37 -17.53
C THR A 132 -8.08 1.10 -16.23
N GLU A 133 -8.40 -0.01 -15.55
CA GLU A 133 -7.69 -0.43 -14.34
C GLU A 133 -6.21 -0.69 -14.64
N ASP A 134 -5.85 -1.34 -15.75
CA ASP A 134 -4.44 -1.55 -16.11
C ASP A 134 -3.67 -0.24 -16.30
N ALA A 135 -4.30 0.77 -16.90
CA ALA A 135 -3.70 2.10 -17.02
C ALA A 135 -3.52 2.78 -15.66
N GLU A 136 -4.47 2.60 -14.73
CA GLU A 136 -4.33 3.07 -13.35
C GLU A 136 -3.20 2.33 -12.61
N LEU A 137 -3.08 1.01 -12.78
CA LEU A 137 -1.99 0.21 -12.22
C LEU A 137 -0.62 0.62 -12.77
N ASP A 138 -0.51 0.89 -14.07
CA ASP A 138 0.72 1.41 -14.67
C ASP A 138 1.05 2.82 -14.16
N LEU A 139 0.04 3.65 -13.91
CA LEU A 139 0.23 4.95 -13.26
C LEU A 139 0.74 4.79 -11.82
N LEU A 140 0.27 3.80 -11.05
CA LEU A 140 0.81 3.52 -9.72
C LEU A 140 2.29 3.14 -9.75
N ILE A 141 2.68 2.27 -10.69
CA ILE A 141 4.10 1.92 -10.91
C ILE A 141 4.90 3.17 -11.26
N PHE A 142 4.39 3.98 -12.20
CA PHE A 142 5.05 5.22 -12.59
C PHE A 142 5.26 6.18 -11.40
N LEU A 143 4.26 6.31 -10.52
CA LEU A 143 4.32 7.15 -9.33
C LEU A 143 5.30 6.61 -8.28
N SER A 144 5.51 5.29 -8.20
CA SER A 144 6.43 4.67 -7.23
C SER A 144 7.89 4.67 -7.68
N GLU A 145 8.16 4.72 -8.98
CA GLU A 145 9.49 4.51 -9.56
C GLU A 145 10.50 5.65 -9.37
N ASN A 146 10.13 6.82 -8.82
CA ASN A 146 11.08 7.92 -8.69
C ASN A 146 10.75 9.00 -7.65
N ARG A 147 11.68 9.27 -6.74
CA ARG A 147 11.61 10.38 -5.78
C ARG A 147 11.61 11.74 -6.48
N GLU A 148 12.40 11.89 -7.55
CA GLU A 148 12.49 13.12 -8.35
C GLU A 148 11.19 13.38 -9.12
N ARG A 149 10.55 12.33 -9.64
CA ARG A 149 9.25 12.44 -10.32
C ARG A 149 8.11 12.75 -9.34
N ALA A 150 8.18 12.24 -8.11
CA ALA A 150 7.27 12.64 -7.05
C ALA A 150 7.40 14.14 -6.68
N GLU A 151 8.50 14.82 -7.06
CA GLU A 151 8.61 16.27 -6.91
C GLU A 151 7.74 17.08 -7.87
N LEU A 152 7.35 16.49 -9.01
CA LEU A 152 6.44 17.13 -9.98
C LEU A 152 5.06 17.41 -9.38
N PHE A 153 4.69 16.68 -8.32
CA PHE A 153 3.40 16.81 -7.63
C PHE A 153 3.53 17.47 -6.25
N ARG A 154 4.66 18.12 -5.97
CA ARG A 154 4.83 18.87 -4.72
C ARG A 154 3.83 20.05 -4.70
N PRO A 155 3.08 20.25 -3.60
CA PRO A 155 2.31 21.47 -3.43
C PRO A 155 3.26 22.67 -3.48
N VAL A 156 3.03 23.58 -4.43
CA VAL A 156 3.68 24.90 -4.41
C VAL A 156 2.96 25.71 -3.34
N TYR A 157 3.57 25.81 -2.17
CA TYR A 157 3.14 26.81 -1.21
C TYR A 157 3.54 28.17 -1.76
N VAL A 158 2.55 28.95 -2.18
CA VAL A 158 2.73 30.38 -2.44
C VAL A 158 2.60 31.05 -1.07
N ASP A 159 3.70 31.60 -0.58
CA ASP A 159 3.75 32.38 0.66
C ASP A 159 2.82 33.60 0.61
#